data_AF-A0A5N5E836-F1
#
_entry.id   AF-A0A5N5E836-F1
#
_cell.length_a   1.000
_cell.length_b   1.000
_cell.length_c   1.000
_cell.angle_alpha   90.00
_cell.angle_beta   90.00
_cell.angle_gamma   90.00
#
_symmetry.space_group_name_H-M   'P 1'
#
loop_
_entity.id
_entity.type
_entity.pdbx_description
1 polymer ?
#
loop_
_entity_poly.entity_id
_entity_poly.type
_entity_poly.pdbx_seq_one_letter_code
_entity_poly.pdbx_strand_id
1 'polypeptide(L)' 'MNQDLIIRRYLPSDEDVVVDLWSNAAREAHPFLAGEGTGDREQKMREVYLIQADNWVAEHNSEVVGL' A
#
# COMPACT_ATOMS: atom_id res chain seq x y z
N MET A 1 10.78 -23.10 8.91
CA MET A 1 9.38 -22.62 8.94
C MET A 1 9.11 -22.09 7.56
N ASN A 2 8.08 -22.62 6.89
CA ASN A 2 7.76 -22.19 5.53
C ASN A 2 7.31 -20.74 5.60
N GLN A 3 8.03 -19.87 4.91
CA GLN A 3 7.74 -18.45 4.83
C GLN A 3 6.62 -18.28 3.79
N ASP A 4 5.38 -18.49 4.23
CA ASP A 4 4.25 -18.53 3.30
C ASP A 4 3.85 -17.10 2.94
N LEU A 5 4.10 -16.73 1.69
CA LEU A 5 3.52 -15.54 1.07
C LEU A 5 2.05 -15.82 0.79
N ILE A 6 1.16 -14.98 1.32
CA ILE A 6 -0.29 -15.12 1.17
C ILE A 6 -0.83 -13.86 0.51
N ILE A 7 -1.74 -14.02 -0.45
CA ILE A 7 -2.55 -12.93 -0.98
C ILE A 7 -3.92 -12.99 -0.30
N ARG A 8 -4.30 -11.93 0.42
CA ARG A 8 -5.58 -11.84 1.14
C ARG A 8 -6.27 -10.52 0.89
N ARG A 9 -7.57 -10.44 1.19
CA ARG A 9 -8.30 -9.17 1.15
C ARG A 9 -7.65 -8.17 2.11
N TYR A 10 -7.58 -6.93 1.66
CA TYR A 10 -7.25 -5.78 2.48
C TYR A 10 -8.21 -5.66 3.67
N LEU A 11 -7.68 -5.31 4.84
CA LEU A 11 -8.43 -4.98 6.04
C LEU A 11 -8.18 -3.51 6.41
N PRO A 12 -9.13 -2.84 7.09
CA PRO A 12 -8.91 -1.46 7.55
C PRO A 12 -7.67 -1.27 8.43
N SER A 13 -7.23 -2.33 9.13
CA SER A 13 -5.99 -2.31 9.93
C SER A 13 -4.72 -2.27 9.09
N ASP A 14 -4.79 -2.55 7.79
CA ASP A 14 -3.65 -2.50 6.88
C ASP A 14 -3.43 -1.08 6.30
N GLU A 15 -4.33 -0.11 6.54
CA GLU A 15 -4.33 1.19 5.87
C GLU A 15 -2.97 1.89 5.96
N ASP A 16 -2.44 2.03 7.18
CA ASP A 16 -1.20 2.76 7.41
C ASP A 16 -0.01 2.10 6.71
N VAL A 17 0.15 0.78 6.88
CA VAL A 17 1.27 0.06 6.25
C VAL A 17 1.17 0.07 4.73
N VAL A 18 -0.03 -0.04 4.18
CA VAL A 18 -0.27 -0.01 2.73
C VAL A 18 0.04 1.37 2.14
N VAL A 19 -0.41 2.44 2.80
CA VAL A 19 -0.17 3.81 2.33
C VAL A 19 1.32 4.13 2.38
N ASP A 20 2.00 3.72 3.45
CA ASP A 20 3.45 3.89 3.58
C ASP A 20 4.21 3.10 2.50
N LEU A 21 3.83 1.84 2.25
CA LEU A 21 4.41 1.03 1.17
C LEU A 21 4.22 1.68 -0.20
N TRP A 22 3.00 2.10 -0.51
CA TRP A 22 2.70 2.78 -1.77
C TRP A 22 3.47 4.10 -1.89
N SER A 23 3.51 4.92 -0.84
CA SER A 23 4.25 6.18 -0.80
C SER A 23 5.75 5.97 -1.09
N ASN A 24 6.35 4.99 -0.42
CA ASN A 24 7.76 4.63 -0.61
C ASN A 24 8.02 4.15 -2.04
N ALA A 25 7.23 3.19 -2.51
CA ALA A 25 7.37 2.64 -3.85
C ALA A 25 7.15 3.71 -4.94
N ALA A 26 6.18 4.59 -4.77
CA ALA A 26 5.86 5.62 -5.75
C ALA A 26 6.97 6.68 -5.85
N ARG A 27 7.59 7.06 -4.73
CA ARG A 27 8.76 7.96 -4.71
C ARG A 27 9.98 7.36 -5.40
N GLU A 28 10.20 6.06 -5.22
CA GLU A 28 11.33 5.35 -5.84
C GLU A 28 11.10 5.14 -7.34
N ALA A 29 9.90 4.70 -7.73
CA ALA A 29 9.57 4.37 -9.11
C ALA A 29 9.32 5.61 -9.99
N HIS A 30 8.87 6.72 -9.41
CA HIS A 30 8.52 7.94 -10.14
C HIS A 30 9.36 9.16 -9.73
N PRO A 31 10.70 9.11 -9.78
CA PRO A 31 11.54 10.24 -9.39
C PRO A 31 11.37 11.45 -10.32
N PHE A 32 10.71 11.26 -11.46
CA PHE A 32 10.34 12.32 -12.42
C PHE A 32 9.06 13.09 -12.05
N LEU A 33 8.29 12.64 -11.04
CA LEU A 33 7.08 13.31 -10.57
C LEU A 33 7.32 13.94 -9.20
N ALA A 34 7.43 15.27 -9.17
CA ALA A 34 7.55 16.01 -7.92
C ALA A 34 6.31 15.79 -7.03
N GLY A 35 6.54 15.42 -5.77
CA GLY A 35 5.50 15.20 -4.78
C GLY A 35 4.71 13.89 -4.92
N GLU A 36 5.10 12.98 -5.82
CA GLU A 36 4.55 11.61 -5.85
C GLU A 36 4.74 10.91 -4.50
N GLY A 37 3.74 10.13 -4.08
CA GLY A 37 3.78 9.45 -2.79
C GLY A 37 3.63 10.37 -1.57
N THR A 38 3.22 11.63 -1.70
CA THR A 38 3.05 12.55 -0.56
C THR A 38 1.81 13.42 -0.70
N GLY A 39 1.40 14.06 0.40
CA GLY A 39 0.36 15.11 0.41
C GLY A 39 -0.95 14.64 -0.22
N ASP A 40 -1.49 15.41 -1.16
CA ASP A 40 -2.78 15.16 -1.82
C ASP A 40 -2.90 13.76 -2.43
N ARG A 41 -1.79 13.16 -2.90
CA ARG A 41 -1.84 11.83 -3.52
C ARG A 41 -1.94 10.72 -2.47
N GLU A 42 -1.23 10.88 -1.37
CA GLU A 42 -1.35 10.00 -0.20
C GLU A 42 -2.76 10.10 0.40
N GLN A 43 -3.32 11.30 0.51
CA GLN A 43 -4.68 11.51 0.97
C GLN A 43 -5.71 10.81 0.06
N LYS A 44 -5.56 10.92 -1.27
CA LYS A 44 -6.43 10.21 -2.22
C LYS A 44 -6.32 8.69 -2.11
N MET A 45 -5.12 8.17 -1.81
CA MET A 45 -4.96 6.74 -1.55
C MET A 45 -5.86 6.30 -0.40
N ARG A 46 -5.78 6.99 0.74
CA ARG A 46 -6.60 6.69 1.94
C ARG A 46 -8.10 6.88 1.68
N GLU A 47 -8.48 8.06 1.23
CA GLU A 47 -9.87 8.51 1.26
C GLU A 47 -10.68 8.09 0.04
N VAL A 48 -10.02 7.64 -1.03
CA VAL A 48 -10.69 7.28 -2.29
C VAL A 48 -10.32 5.88 -2.72
N TYR A 49 -9.05 5.59 -2.96
CA TYR A 49 -8.66 4.36 -3.63
C TYR A 49 -8.79 3.12 -2.73
N LEU A 50 -8.36 3.21 -1.46
CA LEU A 50 -8.51 2.11 -0.52
C LEU A 50 -9.97 1.81 -0.17
N ILE A 51 -10.85 2.81 -0.25
CA ILE A 51 -12.28 2.67 0.04
C ILE A 51 -13.06 2.12 -1.15
N GLN A 52 -12.73 2.56 -2.37
CA GLN A 52 -13.57 2.29 -3.54
C GLN A 52 -13.16 1.04 -4.33
N ALA A 53 -11.95 0.52 -4.12
CA ALA A 53 -11.46 -0.66 -4.82
C ALA A 53 -11.59 -1.94 -3.98
N ASP A 54 -11.75 -3.08 -4.66
CA ASP A 54 -11.56 -4.40 -4.05
C ASP A 54 -10.06 -4.67 -3.88
N ASN A 55 -9.49 -4.15 -2.79
CA ASN A 55 -8.06 -4.22 -2.52
C ASN A 55 -7.63 -5.58 -1.95
N TRP A 56 -6.42 -5.99 -2.33
CA TRP A 56 -5.75 -7.20 -1.86
C TRP A 56 -4.35 -6.83 -1.40
N VAL A 57 -3.84 -7.52 -0.40
CA VAL A 57 -2.48 -7.34 0.10
C VAL A 57 -1.70 -8.63 0.00
N ALA A 58 -0.39 -8.48 -0.21
CA ALA A 58 0.58 -9.54 -0.04
C ALA A 58 1.09 -9.51 1.41
N GLU A 59 0.89 -10.60 2.14
CA GLU A 59 1.38 -10.78 3.51
C GLU A 59 2.48 -11.84 3.53
N HIS A 60 3.60 -11.52 4.19
CA HIS A 60 4.72 -12.41 4.38
C HIS A 60 5.17 -12.35 5.84
N ASN A 61 5.16 -13.49 6.54
CA ASN A 61 5.49 -13.57 7.97
C ASN A 61 4.68 -12.60 8.86
N SER A 62 3.37 -12.47 8.58
CA SER A 62 2.45 -11.56 9.29
C SER A 62 2.73 -10.07 9.09
N GLU A 63 3.55 -9.72 8.10
CA GLU A 63 3.80 -8.35 7.67
C GLU A 63 3.23 -8.13 6.27
N VAL A 64 2.48 -7.05 6.08
CA VAL A 64 2.04 -6.63 4.75
C VAL A 64 3.25 -6.09 4.01
N VAL A 65 3.53 -6.64 2.84
CA VAL A 65 4.69 -6.29 2.00
C VAL A 65 4.29 -5.74 0.63
N GLY A 66 3.00 -5.70 0.32
CA GLY A 66 2.49 -5.14 -0.94
C GLY A 66 0.98 -4.97 -0.97
N LEU A 67 0.52 -4.14 -1.91
CA LEU A 67 -0.86 -3.85 -2.28
C LEU A 67 -0.98 -3.94 -3.81
#